data_AF-A0A957HW72-F1
#
_entry.id   AF-A0A957HW72-F1
#
_cell.length_a   1.000
_cell.length_b   1.000
_cell.length_c   1.000
_cell.angle_alpha   90.00
_cell.angle_beta   90.00
_cell.angle_gamma   90.00
#
_symmetry.space_group_name_H-M   'P 1'
#
loop_
_entity.id
_entity.type
_entity.pdbx_description
1 polymer ?
#
loop_
_entity_poly.entity_id
_entity_poly.type
_entity_poly.pdbx_seq_one_letter_code
_entity_poly.pdbx_strand_id
1 'polypeptide(L)'
;MTRLNLVRRERTWGDTAVDGLLAGFVGGLLMGLFLGVAGWLNGGSLLATLGYFDPAQAGNWLTGLPAHLAVSAIYGVGLALLLRGVGWI
;
A
#
# COMPACT_ATOMS: atom_id res chain seq x y z
N MET A 1 -3.74 -24.68 -38.91
CA MET A 1 -4.45 -24.60 -37.61
C MET A 1 -3.43 -24.64 -36.49
N THR A 2 -2.95 -23.48 -36.05
CA THR A 2 -1.91 -23.36 -35.02
C THR A 2 -2.59 -23.31 -33.65
N ARG A 3 -2.49 -24.39 -32.85
CA ARG A 3 -2.94 -24.36 -31.45
C ARG A 3 -2.01 -23.42 -30.70
N LEU A 4 -2.48 -22.22 -30.38
CA LEU A 4 -1.86 -21.38 -29.36
C LEU A 4 -2.01 -22.11 -28.02
N ASN A 5 -0.96 -22.83 -27.62
CA ASN A 5 -0.79 -23.28 -26.25
C ASN A 5 -0.66 -22.04 -25.39
N LEU A 6 -1.78 -21.57 -24.85
CA LEU A 6 -1.77 -20.60 -23.75
C LEU A 6 -1.14 -21.32 -22.57
N VAL A 7 0.17 -21.11 -22.37
CA VAL A 7 0.84 -21.46 -21.13
C VAL A 7 0.17 -20.64 -20.03
N ARG A 8 -0.81 -21.25 -19.36
CA ARG A 8 -1.39 -20.70 -18.14
C ARG A 8 -0.27 -20.74 -17.10
N ARG A 9 0.44 -19.63 -16.90
CA ARG A 9 1.36 -19.52 -15.76
C ARG A 9 0.49 -19.67 -14.51
N GLU A 10 0.68 -20.76 -13.79
CA GLU A 10 0.12 -20.89 -12.47
C GLU A 10 0.75 -19.82 -11.59
N ARG A 11 -0.05 -18.84 -11.16
CA ARG A 11 0.40 -17.83 -10.20
C ARG A 11 0.81 -18.55 -8.93
N THR A 12 2.03 -18.33 -8.45
CA THR A 12 2.48 -18.87 -7.16
C THR A 12 1.94 -18.04 -6.01
N TRP A 13 1.93 -18.59 -4.80
CA TRP A 13 1.61 -17.84 -3.58
C TRP A 13 2.56 -16.66 -3.37
N GLY A 14 3.82 -16.80 -3.79
CA GLY A 14 4.81 -15.73 -3.78
C GLY A 14 4.43 -14.57 -4.70
N ASP A 15 3.96 -14.87 -5.92
CA ASP A 15 3.49 -13.84 -6.85
C ASP A 15 2.32 -13.04 -6.25
N THR A 16 1.38 -13.72 -5.57
CA THR A 16 0.26 -13.06 -4.89
C THR A 16 0.72 -12.19 -3.73
N ALA A 17 1.69 -12.64 -2.93
CA ALA A 17 2.26 -11.84 -1.87
C ALA A 17 2.91 -10.57 -2.43
N VAL A 18 3.68 -10.67 -3.51
CA VAL A 18 4.33 -9.53 -4.16
C VAL A 18 3.31 -8.58 -4.76
N ASP A 19 2.29 -9.08 -5.46
CA ASP A 19 1.20 -8.27 -6.00
C ASP A 19 0.48 -7.50 -4.86
N GLY A 20 0.20 -8.18 -3.74
CA GLY A 20 -0.38 -7.57 -2.55
C GLY A 20 0.52 -6.51 -1.90
N LEU A 21 1.82 -6.77 -1.79
CA LEU A 21 2.80 -5.82 -1.26
C LEU A 21 2.83 -4.54 -2.07
N LEU A 22 2.91 -4.67 -3.40
CA LEU A 22 2.94 -3.54 -4.33
C LEU A 22 1.63 -2.75 -4.27
N ALA A 23 0.49 -3.45 -4.28
CA ALA A 23 -0.82 -2.80 -4.16
C ALA A 23 -0.97 -2.04 -2.83
N GLY A 24 -0.55 -2.64 -1.72
CA GLY A 24 -0.55 -2.01 -0.40
C GLY A 24 0.36 -0.78 -0.31
N PHE A 25 1.56 -0.86 -0.91
CA PHE A 25 2.48 0.27 -1.00
C PHE A 25 1.91 1.44 -1.81
N VAL A 26 1.34 1.16 -2.98
CA VAL A 26 0.67 2.17 -3.82
C VAL A 26 -0.52 2.79 -3.08
N GLY A 27 -1.33 1.97 -2.39
CA GLY A 27 -2.43 2.46 -1.56
C GLY A 27 -1.96 3.40 -0.44
N GLY A 28 -0.89 3.04 0.27
CA GLY A 28 -0.27 3.89 1.29
C GLY A 28 0.24 5.22 0.73
N LEU A 29 0.88 5.21 -0.45
CA LEU A 29 1.31 6.43 -1.13
C LEU A 29 0.14 7.34 -1.51
N LEU A 30 -0.92 6.78 -2.12
CA LEU A 30 -2.11 7.54 -2.50
C LEU A 30 -2.79 8.16 -1.28
N MET A 31 -2.88 7.42 -0.16
CA MET A 31 -3.42 7.94 1.10
C MET A 31 -2.57 9.09 1.65
N GLY A 32 -1.25 8.96 1.64
CA GLY A 32 -0.34 10.03 2.07
C GLY A 32 -0.49 11.30 1.22
N LEU A 33 -0.59 11.15 -0.10
CA LEU A 33 -0.84 12.26 -1.03
C LEU A 33 -2.20 12.93 -0.76
N PHE A 34 -3.26 12.13 -0.63
CA PHE A 34 -4.61 12.63 -0.34
C PHE A 34 -4.62 13.45 0.94
N LEU A 35 -4.03 12.94 2.02
CA LEU A 35 -3.99 13.63 3.31
C LEU A 35 -3.16 14.91 3.23
N GLY A 36 -2.02 14.89 2.54
CA GLY A 36 -1.23 16.09 2.29
C GLY A 36 -2.04 17.19 1.59
N VAL A 37 -2.74 16.85 0.49
CA VAL A 37 -3.58 17.80 -0.25
C VAL A 37 -4.74 18.29 0.62
N ALA A 38 -5.43 17.40 1.34
CA ALA A 38 -6.55 17.75 2.20
C ALA A 38 -6.11 18.71 3.32
N GLY A 39 -4.97 18.44 3.97
CA GLY A 39 -4.41 19.32 5.00
C GLY A 39 -4.02 20.69 4.46
N TRP A 40 -3.46 20.74 3.25
CA TRP A 40 -3.13 22.00 2.57
C TRP A 40 -4.39 22.83 2.26
N LEU A 41 -5.44 22.19 1.74
CA LEU A 41 -6.72 22.86 1.47
C LEU A 41 -7.42 23.37 2.75
N ASN A 42 -7.13 22.77 3.91
CA ASN A 42 -7.63 23.22 5.22
C ASN A 42 -6.74 24.29 5.88
N GLY A 43 -5.75 24.83 5.17
CA GLY A 43 -4.87 25.89 5.67
C GLY A 43 -3.70 25.39 6.53
N GLY A 44 -3.52 24.08 6.65
CA GLY A 44 -2.35 23.47 7.29
C GLY A 44 -1.15 23.42 6.36
N SER A 45 0.06 23.35 6.93
CA SER A 45 1.24 23.04 6.12
C SER A 45 1.29 21.54 5.81
N LEU A 46 1.82 21.18 4.63
CA LEU A 46 2.01 19.79 4.23
C LEU A 46 2.80 19.02 5.29
N LEU A 47 3.84 19.65 5.84
CA LEU A 47 4.70 19.11 6.89
C LEU A 47 3.96 18.88 8.21
N ALA A 48 3.07 19.78 8.61
CA ALA A 48 2.24 19.60 9.81
C ALA A 48 1.25 18.44 9.64
N THR A 49 0.70 18.27 8.43
CA THR A 49 -0.23 17.17 8.12
C THR A 49 0.49 15.83 8.08
N LEU A 50 1.69 15.78 7.51
CA LEU A 50 2.50 14.56 7.53
C LEU A 50 3.07 14.26 8.93
N GLY A 51 3.23 15.28 9.78
CA GLY A 51 3.63 15.14 11.18
C GLY A 51 2.64 14.34 12.03
N TYR A 52 1.36 14.25 11.63
CA TYR A 52 0.37 13.39 12.29
C TYR A 52 0.69 11.90 12.17
N PHE A 53 1.52 11.51 11.19
CA PHE A 53 1.90 10.12 11.02
C PHE A 53 3.02 9.68 11.96
N ASP A 54 3.67 10.57 12.71
CA ASP A 54 4.72 10.24 13.67
C ASP A 54 4.11 9.66 14.96
N PRO A 55 4.26 8.35 15.23
CA PRO A 55 3.70 7.73 16.42
C PRO A 55 4.54 8.01 17.69
N ALA A 56 5.75 8.56 17.54
CA ALA A 56 6.69 8.75 18.63
C ALA A 56 6.71 10.19 19.17
N GLN A 57 6.56 11.23 18.33
CA GLN A 57 6.34 12.63 18.75
C GLN A 57 5.67 13.47 17.63
N ALA A 58 4.85 14.47 17.98
CA ALA A 58 4.34 15.41 16.99
C ALA A 58 5.46 16.31 16.45
N GLY A 59 6.04 15.96 15.29
CA GLY A 59 6.98 16.86 14.61
C GLY A 59 7.90 16.25 13.56
N ASN A 60 8.20 14.95 13.60
CA ASN A 60 9.13 14.33 12.64
C ASN A 60 8.42 13.36 11.68
N TRP A 61 7.74 13.92 10.69
CA TRP A 61 7.04 13.15 9.66
C TRP A 61 7.91 12.09 8.94
N LEU A 62 9.24 12.26 8.90
CA LEU A 62 10.17 11.31 8.26
C LEU A 62 10.22 9.96 8.97
N THR A 63 9.89 9.87 10.27
CA THR A 63 9.84 8.59 11.00
C THR A 63 8.48 7.92 10.85
N GLY A 64 7.41 8.70 10.82
CA GLY A 64 6.03 8.22 10.76
C GLY A 64 5.55 7.73 9.39
N LEU A 65 5.99 8.40 8.33
CA LEU A 65 5.55 8.09 6.97
C LEU A 65 6.05 6.71 6.49
N PRO A 66 7.32 6.30 6.70
CA PRO A 66 7.76 4.95 6.41
C PRO A 66 7.01 3.87 7.20
N ALA A 67 6.65 4.14 8.45
CA ALA A 67 5.88 3.21 9.27
C ALA A 67 4.49 2.96 8.66
N HIS A 68 3.80 4.02 8.22
CA HIS A 68 2.50 3.90 7.56
C HIS A 68 2.59 3.20 6.20
N LEU A 69 3.66 3.43 5.43
CA LEU A 69 3.90 2.69 4.19
C LEU A 69 4.16 1.21 4.45
N ALA A 70 4.95 0.88 5.48
CA ALA A 70 5.21 -0.51 5.87
C ALA A 70 3.92 -1.21 6.30
N VAL A 71 3.10 -0.57 7.12
CA VAL A 71 1.79 -1.10 7.55
C VAL A 71 0.86 -1.30 6.35
N SER A 72 0.78 -0.33 5.44
CA SER A 72 -0.06 -0.44 4.24
C SER A 72 0.38 -1.59 3.34
N ALA A 73 1.70 -1.79 3.19
CA ALA A 73 2.26 -2.91 2.43
C ALA A 73 1.94 -4.27 3.09
N ILE A 74 2.08 -4.38 4.42
CA ILE A 74 1.72 -5.59 5.17
C ILE A 74 0.23 -5.91 5.02
N TYR A 75 -0.65 -4.91 5.10
CA TYR A 75 -2.08 -5.12 4.88
C TYR A 75 -2.39 -5.52 3.44
N GLY A 76 -1.70 -4.96 2.46
CA GLY A 76 -1.82 -5.38 1.06
C GLY A 76 -1.45 -6.85 0.86
N VAL A 77 -0.32 -7.30 1.44
CA VAL A 77 0.08 -8.72 1.43
C VAL A 77 -0.97 -9.58 2.11
N GLY A 78 -1.37 -9.23 3.33
CA GLY A 78 -2.33 -10.00 4.11
C GLY A 78 -3.68 -10.15 3.39
N LEU A 79 -4.19 -9.06 2.82
CA LEU A 79 -5.43 -9.07 2.05
C LEU A 79 -5.31 -9.94 0.79
N ALA A 80 -4.22 -9.81 0.03
CA ALA A 80 -4.01 -10.61 -1.18
C ALA A 80 -3.94 -12.11 -0.86
N LEU A 81 -3.23 -12.48 0.21
CA LEU A 81 -3.16 -13.88 0.64
C LEU A 81 -4.52 -14.40 1.15
N LEU A 82 -5.28 -13.56 1.85
CA LEU A 82 -6.62 -13.91 2.31
C LEU A 82 -7.56 -14.15 1.12
N LEU A 83 -7.61 -13.23 0.16
CA LEU A 83 -8.45 -13.35 -1.03
C LEU A 83 -8.09 -14.60 -1.85
N ARG A 84 -6.81 -14.91 -1.96
CA ARG A 84 -6.35 -16.15 -2.60
C ARG A 84 -6.78 -17.39 -1.84
N GLY A 85 -6.64 -17.39 -0.52
CA GLY A 85 -7.08 -18.51 0.33
C GLY A 85 -8.60 -18.77 0.25
N VAL A 86 -9.39 -17.71 0.06
CA VAL A 86 -10.85 -17.79 -0.15
C VAL A 86 -11.21 -18.13 -1.60
N GLY A 87 -10.23 -18.14 -2.52
CA GLY A 87 -10.42 -18.47 -3.94
C GLY A 87 -11.02 -17.34 -4.78
N TRP A 88 -10.93 -16.10 -4.30
CA TRP A 88 -11.37 -14.91 -5.04
C TRP A 88 -10.36 -14.47 -6.12
N ILE A 89 -9.07 -14.77 -5.91
CA ILE A 89 -7.96 -14.52 -6.84
C ILE A 89 -7.01 -15.72 -6.90
#